data_AF-A0A1I7MQ48-F1
#
_entry.id   AF-A0A1I7MQ48-F1
#
_cell.length_a   1.000
_cell.length_b   1.000
_cell.length_c   1.000
_cell.angle_alpha   90.00
_cell.angle_beta   90.00
_cell.angle_gamma   90.00
#
_symmetry.space_group_name_H-M   'P 1'
#
loop_
_entity.id
_entity.type
_entity.pdbx_description
1 polymer ?
#
loop_
_entity_poly.entity_id
_entity_poly.type
_entity_poly.pdbx_seq_one_letter_code
_entity_poly.pdbx_strand_id
1 'polypeptide(L)'
;MLAPHLAAQLHEATRLINTAAGPRGGQYRPDQLDTAASLSRQFPERQLASATTQTLQQIHTLREDLTALWGQVAAGVQPAVVQDHLNALVESLGPVRLQLEQPEESTQAGPDDATPAGARAAARWVLGESTGPAADRFARELVMAVAETAVAGELHRLKVCAGTDCANAVVDATRNQSKQFCDEANCANRTHVRAYRERQAAGEAPTSTATTPSAAPATTDPAPSSGAAKDSGESPSSGISKKIRKLSARLQDPELSKKDRKKVVKKFKKLRKQLKGSADVELLERLAPDVKK
;
A
#
# COMPACT_ATOMS: atom_id res chain seq x y z
N MET A 1 18.81 -8.71 -4.59
CA MET A 1 17.38 -8.67 -4.17
C MET A 1 17.39 -8.63 -2.66
N LEU A 2 16.66 -7.70 -2.05
CA LEU A 2 16.64 -7.56 -0.58
C LEU A 2 16.10 -8.83 0.07
N ALA A 3 16.68 -9.21 1.21
CA ALA A 3 16.12 -10.29 2.02
C ALA A 3 14.68 -9.92 2.47
N PRO A 4 13.75 -10.88 2.59
CA PRO A 4 12.35 -10.57 2.89
C PRO A 4 12.15 -9.78 4.19
N HIS A 5 12.91 -10.10 5.25
CA HIS A 5 12.85 -9.40 6.53
C HIS A 5 13.35 -7.96 6.40
N LEU A 6 14.48 -7.75 5.71
CA LEU A 6 15.05 -6.44 5.44
C LEU A 6 14.08 -5.57 4.64
N ALA A 7 13.45 -6.13 3.60
CA ALA A 7 12.43 -5.44 2.82
C ALA A 7 11.21 -5.04 3.69
N ALA A 8 10.76 -5.90 4.60
CA ALA A 8 9.68 -5.58 5.52
C ALA A 8 10.03 -4.42 6.47
N GLN A 9 11.22 -4.44 7.08
CA GLN A 9 11.70 -3.36 7.96
C GLN A 9 11.84 -2.03 7.21
N LEU A 10 12.39 -2.05 5.98
CA LEU A 10 12.47 -0.85 5.15
C LEU A 10 11.08 -0.33 4.75
N HIS A 11 10.11 -1.21 4.51
CA HIS A 11 8.73 -0.81 4.27
C HIS A 11 8.12 -0.13 5.50
N GLU A 12 8.41 -0.61 6.71
CA GLU A 12 8.01 0.08 7.93
C GLU A 12 8.68 1.44 8.10
N ALA A 13 9.98 1.57 7.76
CA ALA A 13 10.65 2.86 7.73
C ALA A 13 9.96 3.84 6.76
N THR A 14 9.61 3.39 5.55
CA THR A 14 8.84 4.24 4.62
C THR A 14 7.46 4.59 5.15
N ARG A 15 6.80 3.69 5.88
CA ARG A 15 5.51 3.97 6.53
C ARG A 15 5.66 5.07 7.56
N LEU A 16 6.71 5.03 8.39
CA LEU A 16 7.03 6.07 9.36
C LEU A 16 7.30 7.42 8.68
N ILE A 17 8.20 7.46 7.69
CA ILE A 17 8.51 8.68 6.93
C ILE A 17 7.25 9.28 6.30
N ASN A 18 6.39 8.44 5.73
CA ASN A 18 5.19 8.88 5.01
C ASN A 18 4.07 9.40 5.92
N THR A 19 4.21 9.29 7.26
CA THR A 19 3.28 9.93 8.20
C THR A 19 3.49 11.45 8.36
N ALA A 20 4.64 11.98 7.96
CA ALA A 20 4.94 13.40 8.10
C ALA A 20 3.98 14.27 7.28
N ALA A 21 3.78 15.53 7.68
CA ALA A 21 3.03 16.48 6.87
C ALA A 21 3.74 16.71 5.53
N GLY A 22 2.97 16.90 4.45
CA GLY A 22 3.57 17.19 3.15
C GLY A 22 2.69 16.85 1.94
N PRO A 23 3.22 17.05 0.72
CA PRO A 23 2.52 16.72 -0.51
C PRO A 23 2.51 15.20 -0.76
N ARG A 24 1.32 14.64 -0.96
CA ARG A 24 1.03 13.21 -1.09
C ARG A 24 0.23 12.93 -2.36
N GLY A 25 0.86 13.16 -3.51
CA GLY A 25 0.25 12.94 -4.82
C GLY A 25 -0.82 13.99 -5.15
N GLY A 26 -0.43 15.25 -5.17
CA GLY A 26 -1.30 16.39 -5.55
C GLY A 26 -2.27 16.84 -4.47
N GLN A 27 -2.15 16.31 -3.26
CA GLN A 27 -2.87 16.77 -2.06
C GLN A 27 -1.86 17.00 -0.96
N TYR A 28 -2.07 18.04 -0.15
CA TYR A 28 -1.32 18.20 1.09
C TYR A 28 -1.99 17.36 2.18
N ARG A 29 -1.21 16.54 2.91
CA ARG A 29 -1.69 15.85 4.11
C ARG A 29 -1.05 16.46 5.36
N PRO A 30 -1.83 16.66 6.44
CA PRO A 30 -1.26 17.04 7.73
C PRO A 30 -0.45 15.89 8.32
N ASP A 31 0.29 16.19 9.40
CA ASP A 31 1.01 15.18 10.17
C ASP A 31 0.02 14.14 10.73
N GLN A 32 0.34 12.86 10.55
CA GLN A 32 -0.48 11.75 11.04
C GLN A 32 -0.02 11.19 12.39
N LEU A 33 1.10 11.68 12.93
CA LEU A 33 1.66 11.31 14.23
C LEU A 33 1.65 12.51 15.19
N ASP A 34 0.54 13.21 15.28
CA ASP A 34 0.34 14.37 16.15
C ASP A 34 0.20 14.04 17.65
N THR A 35 -0.09 12.79 17.99
CA THR A 35 -0.39 12.36 19.36
C THR A 35 0.18 10.96 19.63
N ALA A 36 0.42 10.65 20.90
CA ALA A 36 0.80 9.30 21.31
C ALA A 36 -0.23 8.23 20.87
N ALA A 37 -1.51 8.58 20.86
CA ALA A 37 -2.57 7.69 20.40
C ALA A 37 -2.53 7.45 18.88
N SER A 38 -2.15 8.45 18.06
CA SER A 38 -1.98 8.25 16.62
C SER A 38 -0.78 7.38 16.29
N LEU A 39 0.29 7.45 17.08
CA LEU A 39 1.43 6.53 16.99
C LEU A 39 1.02 5.06 17.18
N SER A 40 0.32 4.73 18.25
CA SER A 40 -0.14 3.36 18.50
C SER A 40 -1.14 2.87 17.45
N ARG A 41 -1.95 3.76 16.87
CA ARG A 41 -2.86 3.42 15.75
C ARG A 41 -2.11 3.14 14.46
N GLN A 42 -1.02 3.86 14.16
CA GLN A 42 -0.23 3.63 12.94
C GLN A 42 0.74 2.46 13.03
N PHE A 43 1.13 2.05 14.24
CA PHE A 43 2.05 0.95 14.48
C PHE A 43 1.52 0.00 15.58
N PRO A 44 0.32 -0.60 15.40
CA PRO A 44 -0.28 -1.46 16.42
C PRO A 44 0.56 -2.71 16.70
N GLU A 45 1.23 -3.26 15.67
CA GLU A 45 2.10 -4.43 15.78
C GLU A 45 3.36 -4.18 16.61
N ARG A 46 3.76 -2.91 16.77
CA ARG A 46 4.94 -2.52 17.54
C ARG A 46 4.67 -2.42 19.04
N GLN A 47 3.41 -2.57 19.46
CA GLN A 47 2.99 -2.57 20.86
C GLN A 47 3.61 -1.40 21.63
N LEU A 48 3.55 -0.20 21.04
CA LEU A 48 3.96 1.06 21.65
C LEU A 48 2.94 1.51 22.72
N ALA A 49 2.44 0.56 23.52
CA ALA A 49 1.26 0.66 24.38
C ALA A 49 1.40 1.73 25.48
N SER A 50 2.62 2.12 25.82
CA SER A 50 2.95 3.21 26.73
C SER A 50 3.45 4.46 25.99
N ALA A 51 2.97 4.74 24.78
CA ALA A 51 3.37 5.93 24.02
C ALA A 51 3.24 7.19 24.89
N THR A 52 4.39 7.69 25.34
CA THR A 52 4.50 8.94 26.10
C THR A 52 4.75 10.08 25.13
N THR A 53 4.62 11.33 25.59
CA THR A 53 5.06 12.50 24.81
C THR A 53 6.55 12.40 24.45
N GLN A 54 7.39 11.86 25.35
CA GLN A 54 8.81 11.63 25.08
C GLN A 54 9.02 10.60 23.97
N THR A 55 8.27 9.49 23.99
CA THR A 55 8.29 8.49 22.92
C THR A 55 7.89 9.09 21.58
N LEU A 56 6.84 9.90 21.57
CA LEU A 56 6.41 10.57 20.34
C LEU A 56 7.52 11.49 19.80
N GLN A 57 8.16 12.26 20.67
CA GLN A 57 9.27 13.14 20.30
C GLN A 57 10.45 12.35 19.71
N GLN A 58 10.83 11.23 20.33
CA GLN A 58 11.89 10.35 19.81
C GLN A 58 11.56 9.82 18.41
N ILE A 59 10.32 9.40 18.20
CA ILE A 59 9.85 8.92 16.90
C ILE A 59 9.82 10.03 15.85
N HIS A 60 9.51 11.27 16.24
CA HIS A 60 9.57 12.43 15.35
C HIS A 60 11.00 12.73 14.92
N THR A 61 11.95 12.77 15.85
CA THR A 61 13.37 12.96 15.54
C THR A 61 13.87 11.87 14.60
N LEU A 62 13.60 10.60 14.90
CA LEU A 62 13.96 9.49 14.02
C LEU A 62 13.34 9.63 12.63
N ARG A 63 12.06 10.04 12.55
CA ARG A 63 11.36 10.23 11.28
C ARG A 63 12.01 11.33 10.45
N GLU A 64 12.40 12.44 11.07
CA GLU A 64 13.09 13.55 10.40
C GLU A 64 14.44 13.11 9.84
N ASP A 65 15.26 12.43 10.65
CA ASP A 65 16.57 11.93 10.23
C ASP A 65 16.45 10.91 9.07
N LEU A 66 15.52 9.96 9.19
CA LEU A 66 15.26 8.99 8.12
C LEU A 66 14.74 9.67 6.85
N THR A 67 13.90 10.70 6.97
CA THR A 67 13.40 11.48 5.82
C THR A 67 14.55 12.18 5.12
N ALA A 68 15.44 12.83 5.88
CA ALA A 68 16.61 13.51 5.35
C ALA A 68 17.58 12.53 4.67
N LEU A 69 17.83 11.37 5.28
CA LEU A 69 18.69 10.33 4.70
C LEU A 69 18.11 9.78 3.39
N TRP A 70 16.80 9.47 3.34
CA TRP A 70 16.12 9.06 2.10
C TRP A 70 16.24 10.11 1.01
N GLY A 71 16.08 11.39 1.37
CA GLY A 71 16.23 12.52 0.45
C GLY A 71 17.64 12.64 -0.11
N GLN A 72 18.67 12.51 0.74
CA GLN A 72 20.07 12.55 0.31
C GLN A 72 20.40 11.42 -0.66
N VAL A 73 19.95 10.19 -0.35
CA VAL A 73 20.16 9.03 -1.21
C VAL A 73 19.45 9.20 -2.55
N ALA A 74 18.18 9.63 -2.54
CA ALA A 74 17.41 9.83 -3.76
C ALA A 74 17.94 10.98 -4.63
N ALA A 75 18.52 12.01 -4.01
CA ALA A 75 19.15 13.13 -4.71
C ALA A 75 20.57 12.80 -5.24
N GLY A 76 21.12 11.62 -4.93
CA GLY A 76 22.47 11.24 -5.34
C GLY A 76 23.55 12.08 -4.69
N VAL A 77 23.35 12.50 -3.43
CA VAL A 77 24.36 13.19 -2.63
C VAL A 77 25.61 12.32 -2.51
N GLN A 78 26.78 12.96 -2.37
CA GLN A 78 28.07 12.27 -2.27
C GLN A 78 28.04 11.17 -1.19
N PRO A 79 28.56 9.95 -1.48
CA PRO A 79 28.47 8.81 -0.56
C PRO A 79 29.04 9.09 0.84
N ALA A 80 30.11 9.90 0.95
CA ALA A 80 30.70 10.25 2.24
C ALA A 80 29.70 11.00 3.16
N VAL A 81 28.91 11.91 2.61
CA VAL A 81 27.90 12.67 3.40
C VAL A 81 26.78 11.75 3.88
N VAL A 82 26.32 10.84 3.01
CA VAL A 82 25.30 9.84 3.38
C VAL A 82 25.85 8.89 4.45
N GLN A 83 27.12 8.48 4.32
CA GLN A 83 27.81 7.64 5.29
C GLN A 83 27.91 8.34 6.65
N ASP A 84 28.36 9.59 6.70
CA ASP A 84 28.50 10.34 7.95
C ASP A 84 27.15 10.49 8.67
N HIS A 85 26.08 10.77 7.92
CA HIS A 85 24.72 10.83 8.48
C HIS A 85 24.25 9.46 9.00
N LEU A 86 24.46 8.39 8.24
CA LEU A 86 24.10 7.05 8.69
C LEU A 86 24.89 6.61 9.93
N ASN A 87 26.19 6.93 10.00
CA ASN A 87 27.01 6.66 11.18
C ASN A 87 26.50 7.44 12.39
N ALA A 88 26.20 8.73 12.25
CA ALA A 88 25.62 9.54 13.32
C ALA A 88 24.28 8.96 13.80
N LEU A 89 23.44 8.45 12.90
CA LEU A 89 22.20 7.76 13.23
C LEU A 89 22.44 6.46 14.01
N VAL A 90 23.42 5.64 13.61
CA VAL A 90 23.77 4.41 14.32
C VAL A 90 24.34 4.72 15.72
N GLU A 91 25.19 5.75 15.82
CA GLU A 91 25.76 6.21 17.08
C GLU A 91 24.69 6.75 18.05
N SER A 92 23.68 7.46 17.55
CA SER A 92 22.60 8.02 18.38
C SER A 92 21.72 6.97 19.04
N LEU A 93 21.67 5.74 18.48
CA LEU A 93 21.02 4.61 19.13
C LEU A 93 21.75 4.16 20.41
N GLY A 94 23.02 4.52 20.58
CA GLY A 94 23.89 3.91 21.57
C GLY A 94 24.14 2.41 21.29
N PRO A 95 24.58 1.63 22.29
CA PRO A 95 25.04 0.26 22.05
C PRO A 95 23.96 -0.65 21.45
N VAL A 96 24.28 -1.29 20.33
CA VAL A 96 23.43 -2.35 19.76
C VAL A 96 23.66 -3.64 20.55
N ARG A 97 22.58 -4.23 21.07
CA ARG A 97 22.58 -5.49 21.82
C ARG A 97 21.70 -6.49 21.08
N LEU A 98 22.11 -7.75 21.06
CA LEU A 98 21.28 -8.85 20.57
C LEU A 98 20.75 -9.62 21.77
N GLN A 99 19.43 -9.78 21.83
CA GLN A 99 18.79 -10.61 22.85
C GLN A 99 17.98 -11.72 22.17
N LEU A 100 18.04 -12.91 22.76
CA LEU A 100 17.21 -14.03 22.35
C LEU A 100 15.92 -14.01 23.19
N GLU A 101 14.79 -13.70 22.57
CA GLU A 101 13.48 -13.83 23.18
C GLU A 101 13.00 -15.28 23.03
N GLN A 102 12.78 -15.93 24.17
CA GLN A 102 12.10 -17.21 24.20
C GLN A 102 10.60 -16.97 24.06
N PRO A 103 9.86 -17.84 23.37
CA PRO A 103 8.41 -17.76 23.40
C PRO A 103 7.93 -18.01 24.82
N GLU A 104 6.99 -17.19 25.29
CA GLU A 104 6.36 -17.46 26.57
C GLU A 104 5.66 -18.82 26.49
N GLU A 105 6.06 -19.73 27.36
CA GLU A 105 5.45 -21.04 27.49
C GLU A 105 4.02 -20.81 27.99
N SER A 106 3.03 -20.94 27.10
CA SER A 106 1.62 -20.78 27.46
C SER A 106 1.28 -21.76 28.60
N THR A 107 1.21 -21.26 29.83
CA THR A 107 0.75 -22.02 31.00
C THR A 107 -0.78 -22.13 31.08
N GLN A 108 -1.50 -21.74 30.03
CA GLN A 108 -2.96 -21.89 29.92
C GLN A 108 -3.33 -22.75 28.70
N ALA A 109 -2.91 -24.00 28.73
CA ALA A 109 -3.60 -25.06 28.00
C ALA A 109 -4.82 -25.47 28.83
N GLY A 110 -6.00 -25.01 28.44
CA GLY A 110 -7.25 -25.62 28.90
C GLY A 110 -7.29 -27.08 28.44
N PRO A 111 -7.90 -28.01 29.23
CA PRO A 111 -7.82 -29.44 28.98
C PRO A 111 -8.41 -29.92 27.64
N ASP A 112 -9.17 -29.07 26.92
CA ASP A 112 -9.94 -29.47 25.75
C ASP A 112 -9.44 -28.91 24.40
N ASP A 113 -8.43 -28.03 24.39
CA ASP A 113 -7.87 -27.53 23.13
C ASP A 113 -6.75 -28.44 22.65
N ALA A 114 -7.10 -29.40 21.80
CA ALA A 114 -6.18 -30.20 20.99
C ALA A 114 -5.44 -29.34 19.95
N THR A 115 -4.63 -28.39 20.42
CA THR A 115 -3.59 -27.77 19.61
C THR A 115 -2.50 -28.83 19.40
N PRO A 116 -2.02 -29.09 18.16
CA PRO A 116 -0.99 -30.09 17.95
C PRO A 116 0.26 -29.70 18.75
N ALA A 117 0.59 -30.54 19.73
CA ALA A 117 1.82 -30.48 20.50
C ALA A 117 3.01 -30.60 19.54
N GLY A 118 3.59 -29.47 19.12
CA GLY A 118 4.73 -29.49 18.20
C GLY A 118 5.11 -28.15 17.57
N ALA A 119 4.19 -27.19 17.46
CA ALA A 119 4.56 -25.84 17.03
C ALA A 119 5.13 -25.05 18.21
N ARG A 120 6.32 -25.45 18.71
CA ARG A 120 7.11 -24.56 19.56
C ARG A 120 7.35 -23.30 18.75
N ALA A 121 6.81 -22.17 19.20
CA ALA A 121 7.20 -20.89 18.67
C ALA A 121 8.75 -20.84 18.71
N ALA A 122 9.36 -20.43 17.61
CA ALA A 122 10.82 -20.39 17.54
C ALA A 122 11.29 -19.20 18.37
N ALA A 123 12.36 -19.39 19.15
CA ALA A 123 13.05 -18.28 19.80
C ALA A 123 13.47 -17.24 18.74
N ARG A 124 13.30 -15.96 19.07
CA ARG A 124 13.51 -14.85 18.14
C ARG A 124 14.63 -13.94 18.63
N TRP A 125 15.57 -13.62 17.75
CA TRP A 125 16.57 -12.59 18.02
C TRP A 125 15.97 -11.20 17.85
N VAL A 126 16.22 -10.31 18.82
CA VAL A 126 15.78 -8.91 18.78
C VAL A 126 16.96 -7.96 19.04
N LEU A 127 16.83 -6.74 18.52
CA LEU A 127 17.79 -5.66 18.73
C LEU A 127 17.39 -4.84 19.96
N GLY A 128 18.21 -4.88 21.00
CA GLY A 128 17.97 -4.20 22.28
C GLY A 128 17.49 -5.14 23.39
N GLU A 129 17.10 -4.55 24.51
CA GLU A 129 16.54 -5.28 25.65
C GLU A 129 15.05 -5.57 25.44
N SER A 130 14.59 -6.78 25.76
CA SER A 130 13.18 -7.17 25.64
C SER A 130 12.27 -6.32 26.54
N THR A 131 12.81 -5.85 27.67
CA THR A 131 12.14 -4.95 28.63
C THR A 131 12.42 -3.47 28.39
N GLY A 132 13.24 -3.13 27.38
CA GLY A 132 13.52 -1.74 27.01
C GLY A 132 12.30 -1.05 26.38
N PRO A 133 12.30 0.30 26.30
CA PRO A 133 11.21 1.02 25.65
C PRO A 133 10.99 0.50 24.22
N ALA A 134 9.74 0.15 23.90
CA ALA A 134 9.39 -0.40 22.58
C ALA A 134 9.78 0.54 21.42
N ALA A 135 9.84 1.84 21.67
CA ALA A 135 10.30 2.85 20.73
C ALA A 135 11.80 2.74 20.41
N ASP A 136 12.64 2.44 21.39
CA ASP A 136 14.09 2.28 21.18
C ASP A 136 14.37 1.05 20.31
N ARG A 137 13.68 -0.07 20.59
CA ARG A 137 13.75 -1.27 19.76
C ARG A 137 13.30 -0.97 18.33
N PHE A 138 12.17 -0.27 18.17
CA PHE A 138 11.67 0.11 16.86
C PHE A 138 12.68 0.98 16.09
N ALA A 139 13.25 1.99 16.75
CA ALA A 139 14.28 2.84 16.16
C ALA A 139 15.52 2.04 15.72
N ARG A 140 16.04 1.17 16.59
CA ARG A 140 17.18 0.29 16.29
C ARG A 140 16.91 -0.60 15.09
N GLU A 141 15.75 -1.24 15.04
CA GLU A 141 15.40 -2.11 13.92
C GLU A 141 15.34 -1.36 12.58
N LEU A 142 14.75 -0.16 12.55
CA LEU A 142 14.67 0.63 11.32
C LEU A 142 16.05 1.13 10.85
N VAL A 143 16.85 1.68 11.78
CA VAL A 143 18.19 2.20 11.44
C VAL A 143 19.14 1.07 11.03
N MET A 144 19.10 -0.08 11.72
CA MET A 144 19.91 -1.23 11.36
C MET A 144 19.51 -1.83 10.01
N ALA A 145 18.22 -1.81 9.65
CA ALA A 145 17.79 -2.20 8.30
C ALA A 145 18.38 -1.27 7.22
N VAL A 146 18.45 0.04 7.49
CA VAL A 146 19.13 0.98 6.57
C VAL A 146 20.63 0.71 6.51
N ALA A 147 21.27 0.45 7.66
CA ALA A 147 22.68 0.12 7.74
C ALA A 147 23.03 -1.18 6.98
N GLU A 148 22.23 -2.23 7.15
CA GLU A 148 22.40 -3.49 6.41
C GLU A 148 22.25 -3.27 4.90
N THR A 149 21.30 -2.42 4.49
CA THR A 149 21.14 -2.04 3.09
C THR A 149 22.36 -1.30 2.54
N ALA A 150 23.01 -0.47 3.36
CA ALA A 150 24.27 0.18 3.02
C ALA A 150 25.42 -0.80 2.86
N VAL A 151 25.59 -1.73 3.82
CA VAL A 151 26.60 -2.79 3.75
C VAL A 151 26.38 -3.69 2.52
N ALA A 152 25.13 -3.94 2.14
CA ALA A 152 24.80 -4.68 0.93
C ALA A 152 25.03 -3.89 -0.38
N GLY A 153 25.37 -2.60 -0.33
CA GLY A 153 25.53 -1.74 -1.50
C GLY A 153 24.22 -1.40 -2.21
N GLU A 154 23.08 -1.53 -1.51
CA GLU A 154 21.73 -1.48 -2.09
C GLU A 154 20.97 -0.19 -1.72
N LEU A 155 21.65 0.86 -1.21
CA LEU A 155 21.03 2.14 -0.83
C LEU A 155 20.27 2.81 -1.98
N HIS A 156 20.68 2.61 -3.23
CA HIS A 156 19.99 3.13 -4.41
C HIS A 156 18.52 2.65 -4.54
N ARG A 157 18.10 1.65 -3.75
CA ARG A 157 16.70 1.21 -3.64
C ARG A 157 15.84 2.13 -2.78
N LEU A 158 16.44 2.99 -1.96
CA LEU A 158 15.76 4.01 -1.18
C LEU A 158 15.52 5.22 -2.09
N LYS A 159 14.26 5.45 -2.43
CA LYS A 159 13.85 6.42 -3.44
C LYS A 159 12.82 7.40 -2.87
N VAL A 160 12.68 8.55 -3.51
CA VAL A 160 11.51 9.42 -3.35
C VAL A 160 10.56 9.15 -4.53
N CYS A 161 9.26 9.21 -4.26
CA CYS A 161 8.21 8.96 -5.25
C CYS A 161 8.36 9.89 -6.46
N ALA A 162 8.37 9.31 -7.67
CA ALA A 162 8.44 10.07 -8.92
C ALA A 162 7.11 10.74 -9.34
N GLY A 163 6.06 10.65 -8.51
CA GLY A 163 4.77 11.26 -8.80
C GLY A 163 4.78 12.78 -8.61
N THR A 164 4.07 13.51 -9.46
CA THR A 164 3.92 14.98 -9.31
C THR A 164 3.29 15.32 -7.96
N ASP A 165 3.89 16.30 -7.27
CA ASP A 165 3.52 16.78 -5.94
C ASP A 165 3.42 15.64 -4.91
N CYS A 166 4.45 14.79 -4.86
CA CYS A 166 4.53 13.68 -3.91
C CYS A 166 5.94 13.57 -3.32
N ALA A 167 6.03 13.67 -1.99
CA ALA A 167 7.27 13.53 -1.24
C ALA A 167 7.36 12.19 -0.50
N ASN A 168 6.58 11.18 -0.90
CA ASN A 168 6.64 9.87 -0.24
C ASN A 168 7.98 9.19 -0.44
N ALA A 169 8.53 8.65 0.64
CA ALA A 169 9.60 7.68 0.58
C ALA A 169 9.10 6.36 -0.02
N VAL A 170 9.96 5.72 -0.79
CA VAL A 170 9.73 4.47 -1.53
C VAL A 170 10.92 3.55 -1.31
N VAL A 171 10.65 2.26 -1.18
CA VAL A 171 11.67 1.20 -1.20
C VAL A 171 11.42 0.31 -2.40
N ASP A 172 12.45 0.14 -3.21
CA ASP A 172 12.41 -0.71 -4.39
C ASP A 172 12.85 -2.15 -4.09
N ALA A 173 11.90 -2.92 -3.55
CA ALA A 173 12.06 -4.35 -3.31
C ALA A 173 11.83 -5.20 -4.58
N THR A 174 11.60 -4.59 -5.75
CA THR A 174 11.35 -5.36 -6.98
C THR A 174 12.64 -6.02 -7.49
N ARG A 175 12.48 -7.15 -8.17
CA ARG A 175 13.60 -7.88 -8.78
C ARG A 175 14.39 -7.00 -9.77
N ASN A 176 13.67 -6.21 -10.56
CA ASN A 176 14.24 -5.42 -11.66
C ASN A 176 14.53 -3.96 -11.27
N GLN A 177 14.47 -3.61 -9.98
CA GLN A 177 14.69 -2.23 -9.50
C GLN A 177 13.86 -1.18 -10.24
N SER A 178 12.62 -1.53 -10.58
CA SER A 178 11.74 -0.72 -11.41
C SER A 178 10.69 0.06 -10.61
N LYS A 179 10.65 -0.06 -9.28
CA LYS A 179 9.66 0.69 -8.48
C LYS A 179 10.08 2.15 -8.39
N GLN A 180 9.20 3.03 -8.83
CA GLN A 180 9.42 4.49 -8.85
C GLN A 180 8.33 5.27 -8.09
N PHE A 181 7.18 4.65 -7.83
CA PHE A 181 6.02 5.32 -7.25
C PHE A 181 5.64 4.71 -5.91
N CYS A 182 5.09 5.56 -5.02
CA CYS A 182 4.50 5.11 -3.77
C CYS A 182 3.15 4.42 -4.01
N ASP A 183 2.82 3.43 -3.17
CA ASP A 183 1.53 2.74 -3.24
C ASP A 183 0.39 3.58 -2.61
N GLU A 184 0.72 4.42 -1.62
CA GLU A 184 -0.27 5.13 -0.80
C GLU A 184 -1.15 6.13 -1.58
N ALA A 185 -0.54 6.97 -2.43
CA ALA A 185 -1.25 7.99 -3.21
C ALA A 185 -1.59 7.55 -4.64
N ASN A 186 -1.42 6.25 -4.96
CA ASN A 186 -1.62 5.69 -6.30
C ASN A 186 -0.91 6.50 -7.40
N CYS A 187 0.34 6.91 -7.13
CA CYS A 187 1.05 7.86 -7.99
C CYS A 187 1.39 7.29 -9.37
N ALA A 188 1.57 5.97 -9.49
CA ALA A 188 1.76 5.32 -10.79
C ALA A 188 0.56 5.59 -11.71
N ASN A 189 -0.67 5.28 -11.26
CA ASN A 189 -1.87 5.50 -12.06
C ASN A 189 -2.11 6.98 -12.36
N ARG A 190 -1.89 7.87 -11.38
CA ARG A 190 -2.00 9.32 -11.59
C ARG A 190 -1.09 9.81 -12.72
N THR A 191 0.17 9.35 -12.72
CA THR A 191 1.15 9.69 -13.75
C THR A 191 0.73 9.14 -15.12
N HIS A 192 0.30 7.88 -15.20
CA HIS A 192 -0.19 7.29 -16.46
C HIS A 192 -1.42 7.99 -17.02
N VAL A 193 -2.38 8.34 -16.17
CA VAL A 193 -3.61 9.05 -16.58
C VAL A 193 -3.27 10.46 -17.08
N ARG A 194 -2.35 11.17 -16.41
CA ARG A 194 -1.88 12.48 -16.85
C ARG A 194 -1.23 12.40 -18.24
N ALA A 195 -0.27 11.49 -18.43
CA ALA A 195 0.40 11.29 -19.72
C ALA A 195 -0.57 10.86 -20.83
N TYR A 196 -1.59 10.06 -20.51
CA TYR A 196 -2.65 9.73 -21.45
C TYR A 196 -3.48 10.97 -21.86
N ARG A 197 -3.86 11.82 -20.91
CA ARG A 197 -4.60 13.06 -21.19
C ARG A 197 -3.77 14.06 -21.99
N GLU A 198 -2.47 14.19 -21.70
CA GLU A 198 -1.56 15.06 -22.45
C GLU A 198 -1.45 14.62 -23.92
N ARG A 199 -1.30 13.31 -24.19
CA ARG A 199 -1.31 12.78 -25.57
C ARG A 199 -2.61 13.03 -26.31
N GLN A 200 -3.75 12.85 -25.63
CA GLN A 200 -5.07 13.13 -26.23
C GLN A 200 -5.25 14.62 -26.52
N ALA A 201 -4.75 15.50 -25.66
CA ALA A 201 -4.79 16.95 -25.89
C ALA A 201 -3.85 17.39 -27.02
N ALA A 202 -2.74 16.69 -27.22
CA ALA A 202 -1.80 16.93 -28.32
C ALA A 202 -2.31 16.42 -29.69
N GLY A 203 -3.50 15.80 -29.75
CA GLY A 203 -4.05 15.25 -31.00
C GLY A 203 -3.27 14.04 -31.52
N GLU A 204 -2.41 13.46 -30.68
CA GLU A 204 -1.60 12.31 -31.06
C GLU A 204 -2.48 11.06 -31.00
N ALA A 205 -2.96 10.63 -32.16
CA ALA A 205 -3.70 9.38 -32.31
C ALA A 205 -2.89 8.24 -31.66
N PRO A 206 -3.55 7.29 -30.94
CA PRO A 206 -2.83 6.25 -30.22
C PRO A 206 -2.05 5.37 -31.22
N THR A 207 -0.76 5.65 -31.37
CA THR A 207 0.16 4.80 -32.12
C THR A 207 0.40 3.55 -31.26
N SER A 208 -0.28 2.48 -31.63
CA SER A 208 -0.07 1.15 -31.05
C SER A 208 1.26 0.58 -31.54
N THR A 209 2.39 1.10 -31.05
CA THR A 209 3.67 0.39 -31.14
C THR A 209 3.96 -0.24 -29.79
N ALA A 210 3.27 -1.34 -29.52
CA ALA A 210 3.64 -2.26 -28.46
C ALA A 210 4.85 -3.07 -28.95
N THR A 211 6.05 -2.68 -28.53
CA THR A 211 7.21 -3.56 -28.55
C THR A 211 7.05 -4.59 -27.43
N THR A 212 6.82 -5.83 -27.81
CA THR A 212 6.74 -7.02 -26.96
C THR A 212 8.08 -7.31 -26.27
N PRO A 213 8.15 -7.47 -24.94
CA PRO A 213 9.06 -8.42 -24.31
C PRO A 213 8.35 -9.77 -24.17
N SER A 214 9.08 -10.82 -24.53
CA SER A 214 8.65 -12.20 -24.67
C SER A 214 8.20 -12.88 -23.36
N ALA A 215 7.04 -13.53 -23.45
CA ALA A 215 6.56 -14.77 -22.78
C ALA A 215 6.43 -14.87 -21.24
N ALA A 216 5.17 -14.85 -20.75
CA ALA A 216 4.43 -16.03 -20.23
C ALA A 216 2.96 -15.64 -19.85
N PRO A 217 1.98 -16.57 -19.86
CA PRO A 217 0.59 -16.24 -20.14
C PRO A 217 -0.28 -16.05 -18.89
N ALA A 218 -1.14 -15.03 -18.89
CA ALA A 218 -2.36 -15.01 -18.09
C ALA A 218 -3.46 -14.22 -18.81
N THR A 219 -4.63 -14.82 -18.81
CA THR A 219 -5.80 -14.51 -19.64
C THR A 219 -6.54 -13.21 -19.24
N THR A 220 -6.78 -12.40 -20.26
CA THR A 220 -8.01 -11.63 -20.58
C THR A 220 -8.50 -10.48 -19.69
N ASP A 221 -8.28 -9.30 -20.27
CA ASP A 221 -9.20 -8.20 -20.59
C ASP A 221 -9.57 -7.10 -19.58
N PRO A 222 -9.53 -5.82 -20.02
CA PRO A 222 -9.64 -4.65 -19.18
C PRO A 222 -11.08 -4.12 -19.08
N ALA A 223 -11.42 -3.54 -17.93
CA ALA A 223 -12.66 -2.81 -17.70
C ALA A 223 -12.45 -1.30 -17.95
N PRO A 224 -13.38 -0.59 -18.63
CA PRO A 224 -13.26 0.85 -18.80
C PRO A 224 -13.73 1.59 -17.54
N SER A 225 -12.93 2.56 -17.12
CA SER A 225 -13.24 3.52 -16.06
C SER A 225 -14.24 4.57 -16.55
N SER A 226 -15.35 4.75 -15.83
CA SER A 226 -16.13 5.98 -15.84
C SER A 226 -15.92 6.68 -14.50
N GLY A 227 -15.26 7.83 -14.51
CA GLY A 227 -15.27 8.76 -13.38
C GLY A 227 -16.59 9.54 -13.34
N ALA A 228 -17.15 9.68 -12.15
CA ALA A 228 -18.02 10.79 -11.79
C ALA A 228 -17.97 10.94 -10.27
N ALA A 229 -17.81 12.19 -9.84
CA ALA A 229 -17.75 12.64 -8.46
C ALA A 229 -18.88 12.07 -7.58
N LYS A 230 -18.59 11.90 -6.28
CA LYS A 230 -19.63 11.73 -5.27
C LYS A 230 -19.36 12.60 -4.06
N ASP A 231 -20.20 13.62 -3.99
CA ASP A 231 -20.74 14.16 -2.76
C ASP A 231 -21.60 13.10 -2.03
N SER A 232 -21.78 13.38 -0.76
CA SER A 232 -22.39 12.68 0.38
C SER A 232 -23.69 11.85 0.17
N GLY A 233 -23.77 10.76 0.96
CA GLY A 233 -24.97 10.12 1.55
C GLY A 233 -26.09 9.57 0.66
N GLU A 234 -26.17 8.24 0.42
CA GLU A 234 -27.49 7.57 0.28
C GLU A 234 -27.47 6.02 0.33
N SER A 235 -28.54 5.46 0.89
CA SER A 235 -28.87 4.06 1.21
C SER A 235 -28.54 2.95 0.16
N PRO A 236 -28.39 1.68 0.61
CA PRO A 236 -27.85 0.56 -0.18
C PRO A 236 -28.68 0.12 -1.40
N SER A 237 -29.97 0.47 -1.50
CA SER A 237 -30.81 0.20 -2.68
C SER A 237 -30.40 1.03 -3.90
N SER A 238 -29.84 2.23 -3.70
CA SER A 238 -29.54 3.17 -4.80
C SER A 238 -28.48 2.65 -5.78
N GLY A 239 -27.57 1.78 -5.32
CA GLY A 239 -26.48 1.23 -6.12
C GLY A 239 -26.93 0.13 -7.07
N ILE A 240 -27.85 -0.73 -6.64
CA ILE A 240 -28.34 -1.87 -7.42
C ILE A 240 -29.27 -1.38 -8.53
N SER A 241 -30.21 -0.49 -8.22
CA SER A 241 -31.11 0.09 -9.22
C SER A 241 -30.33 0.87 -10.31
N LYS A 242 -29.25 1.60 -9.94
CA LYS A 242 -28.34 2.25 -10.91
C LYS A 242 -27.67 1.23 -11.85
N LYS A 243 -27.27 0.08 -11.30
CA LYS A 243 -26.63 -1.01 -12.07
C LYS A 243 -27.60 -1.67 -13.06
N ILE A 244 -28.86 -1.86 -12.67
CA ILE A 244 -29.92 -2.40 -13.54
C ILE A 244 -30.18 -1.46 -14.72
N ARG A 245 -30.37 -0.15 -14.46
CA ARG A 245 -30.57 0.85 -15.53
C ARG A 245 -29.39 0.89 -16.51
N LYS A 246 -28.14 0.86 -16.01
CA LYS A 246 -26.94 0.86 -16.85
C LYS A 246 -26.84 -0.37 -17.76
N LEU A 247 -27.18 -1.55 -17.26
CA LEU A 247 -27.20 -2.77 -18.08
C LEU A 247 -28.34 -2.76 -19.10
N SER A 248 -29.51 -2.22 -18.72
CA SER A 248 -30.66 -2.09 -19.61
C SER A 248 -30.37 -1.16 -20.78
N ALA A 249 -29.78 0.00 -20.52
CA ALA A 249 -29.38 0.95 -21.56
C ALA A 249 -28.40 0.32 -22.57
N ARG A 250 -27.48 -0.54 -22.10
CA ARG A 250 -26.57 -1.27 -23.00
C ARG A 250 -27.29 -2.30 -23.86
N LEU A 251 -28.39 -2.90 -23.43
CA LEU A 251 -29.17 -3.83 -24.27
C LEU A 251 -29.97 -3.12 -25.37
N GLN A 252 -30.36 -1.87 -25.12
CA GLN A 252 -31.11 -1.02 -26.06
C GLN A 252 -30.22 -0.42 -27.14
N ASP A 253 -28.89 -0.50 -27.00
CA ASP A 253 -27.93 -0.04 -27.98
C ASP A 253 -28.01 -0.91 -29.27
N PRO A 254 -28.35 -0.31 -30.43
CA PRO A 254 -28.45 -1.01 -31.71
C PRO A 254 -27.09 -1.41 -32.31
N GLU A 255 -25.99 -0.76 -31.90
CA GLU A 255 -24.63 -1.07 -32.37
C GLU A 255 -23.96 -2.18 -31.55
N LEU A 256 -24.65 -2.72 -30.54
CA LEU A 256 -24.08 -3.73 -29.67
C LEU A 256 -23.87 -5.08 -30.39
N SER A 257 -22.60 -5.44 -30.56
CA SER A 257 -22.14 -6.75 -31.03
C SER A 257 -22.90 -7.93 -30.41
N LYS A 258 -23.21 -8.96 -31.24
CA LYS A 258 -23.88 -10.20 -30.79
C LYS A 258 -23.16 -10.88 -29.62
N LYS A 259 -21.82 -10.79 -29.57
CA LYS A 259 -20.99 -11.38 -28.49
C LYS A 259 -21.19 -10.62 -27.18
N ASP A 260 -21.22 -9.30 -27.24
CA ASP A 260 -21.36 -8.46 -26.03
C ASP A 260 -22.79 -8.42 -25.53
N ARG A 261 -23.78 -8.48 -26.42
CA ARG A 261 -25.20 -8.68 -26.05
C ARG A 261 -25.38 -9.95 -25.22
N LYS A 262 -24.77 -11.08 -25.62
CA LYS A 262 -24.78 -12.33 -24.84
C LYS A 262 -24.14 -12.16 -23.45
N LYS A 263 -23.03 -11.43 -23.33
CA LYS A 263 -22.37 -11.15 -22.04
C LYS A 263 -23.26 -10.31 -21.11
N VAL A 264 -23.93 -9.29 -21.65
CA VAL A 264 -24.84 -8.42 -20.88
C VAL A 264 -26.06 -9.22 -20.39
N VAL A 265 -26.65 -10.07 -21.24
CA VAL A 265 -27.74 -11.00 -20.85
C VAL A 265 -27.29 -11.95 -19.73
N LYS A 266 -26.08 -12.52 -19.80
CA LYS A 266 -25.53 -13.39 -18.74
C LYS A 266 -25.38 -12.65 -17.41
N LYS A 267 -24.96 -11.38 -17.44
CA LYS A 267 -24.89 -10.52 -16.24
C LYS A 267 -26.28 -10.25 -15.66
N PHE A 268 -27.28 -9.99 -16.51
CA PHE A 268 -28.68 -9.83 -16.09
C PHE A 268 -29.23 -11.08 -15.38
N LYS A 269 -29.03 -12.28 -15.95
CA LYS A 269 -29.46 -13.54 -15.30
C LYS A 269 -28.77 -13.78 -13.95
N LYS A 270 -27.48 -13.45 -13.84
CA LYS A 270 -26.74 -13.55 -12.56
C LYS A 270 -27.29 -12.58 -11.52
N LEU A 271 -27.57 -11.33 -11.90
CA LEU A 271 -28.12 -10.31 -11.00
C LEU A 271 -29.52 -10.68 -10.52
N ARG A 272 -30.39 -11.17 -11.41
CA ARG A 272 -31.74 -11.66 -11.07
C ARG A 272 -31.70 -12.80 -10.05
N LYS A 273 -30.74 -13.73 -10.17
CA LYS A 273 -30.56 -14.82 -9.19
C LYS A 273 -30.15 -14.30 -7.81
N GLN A 274 -29.33 -13.25 -7.77
CA GLN A 274 -28.88 -12.61 -6.52
C GLN A 274 -29.97 -11.79 -5.84
N LEU A 275 -30.92 -11.25 -6.61
CA LEU A 275 -31.95 -10.33 -6.14
C LEU A 275 -33.28 -11.01 -5.79
N LYS A 276 -33.35 -12.35 -5.86
CA LYS A 276 -34.58 -13.13 -5.67
C LYS A 276 -35.25 -12.76 -4.32
N GLY A 277 -36.42 -12.12 -4.37
CA GLY A 277 -37.16 -11.64 -3.19
C GLY A 277 -37.02 -10.13 -2.85
N SER A 278 -36.34 -9.34 -3.70
CA SER A 278 -36.20 -7.88 -3.52
C SER A 278 -37.04 -7.07 -4.52
N ALA A 279 -37.41 -5.85 -4.14
CA ALA A 279 -38.14 -4.90 -5.01
C ALA A 279 -37.39 -4.56 -6.31
N ASP A 280 -36.06 -4.71 -6.33
CA ASP A 280 -35.23 -4.51 -7.52
C ASP A 280 -35.48 -5.56 -8.62
N VAL A 281 -36.11 -6.70 -8.31
CA VAL A 281 -36.49 -7.70 -9.34
C VAL A 281 -37.59 -7.16 -10.25
N GLU A 282 -38.56 -6.44 -9.71
CA GLU A 282 -39.65 -5.83 -10.51
C GLU A 282 -39.10 -4.75 -11.45
N LEU A 283 -38.16 -3.93 -10.97
CA LEU A 283 -37.46 -2.94 -11.80
C LEU A 283 -36.72 -3.62 -12.97
N LEU A 284 -36.09 -4.76 -12.69
CA LEU A 284 -35.31 -5.54 -13.64
C LEU A 284 -36.21 -6.19 -14.71
N GLU A 285 -37.40 -6.68 -14.33
CA GLU A 285 -38.39 -7.25 -15.24
C GLU A 285 -39.06 -6.19 -16.12
N ARG A 286 -39.29 -4.97 -15.61
CA ARG A 286 -39.87 -3.85 -16.40
C ARG A 286 -38.90 -3.32 -17.47
N LEU A 287 -37.61 -3.26 -17.17
CA LEU A 287 -36.62 -2.62 -18.04
C LEU A 287 -36.04 -3.56 -19.11
N ALA A 288 -36.06 -4.87 -18.88
CA ALA A 288 -35.51 -5.86 -19.81
C ALA A 288 -36.43 -7.09 -19.96
N PRO A 289 -37.66 -6.92 -20.48
CA PRO A 289 -38.65 -8.01 -20.58
C PRO A 289 -38.20 -9.15 -21.50
N ASP A 290 -37.36 -8.86 -22.50
CA ASP A 290 -36.86 -9.83 -23.48
C ASP A 290 -35.80 -10.79 -22.90
N VAL A 291 -35.29 -10.51 -21.71
CA VAL A 291 -34.36 -11.38 -21.00
C VAL A 291 -35.17 -12.43 -20.22
N LYS A 292 -35.80 -13.35 -20.98
CA LYS A 292 -36.59 -14.46 -20.42
C LYS A 292 -35.79 -15.30 -19.42
N LYS A 293 -36.53 -15.88 -18.46
CA LYS A 293 -36.05 -16.79 -17.39
C LYS A 293 -35.04 -17.80 -17.94
#